data_AF-A0A7Y5XUY2-F1
#
_entry.id   AF-A0A7Y5XUY2-F1
#
_cell.length_a   1.000
_cell.length_b   1.000
_cell.length_c   1.000
_cell.angle_alpha   90.00
_cell.angle_beta   90.00
_cell.angle_gamma   90.00
#
_symmetry.space_group_name_H-M   'P 1'
#
loop_
_entity.id
_entity.type
_entity.pdbx_description
1 polymer ?
#
loop_
_entity_poly.entity_id
_entity_poly.type
_entity_poly.pdbx_seq_one_letter_code
_entity_poly.pdbx_strand_id
1 'polypeptide(L)' 'MARKTVLVSDISGAEIAEGKGATVRITFHDARKGVRELDGTDADAEQMGGRQVARRG' A
#
# COMPACT_ATOMS: atom_id res chain seq x y z
N MET A 1 14.48 -9.54 24.83
CA MET A 1 14.29 -9.55 23.36
C MET A 1 13.00 -8.80 23.07
N ALA A 2 13.07 -7.54 22.62
CA ALA A 2 11.87 -6.82 22.20
C ALA A 2 11.37 -7.40 20.86
N ARG A 3 10.07 -7.68 20.74
CA ARG A 3 9.49 -8.10 19.45
C ARG A 3 9.35 -6.86 18.58
N LYS A 4 10.12 -6.78 17.48
CA LYS A 4 9.91 -5.77 16.45
C LYS A 4 8.74 -6.23 15.57
N THR A 5 7.68 -5.45 15.50
CA THR A 5 6.63 -5.66 14.48
C THR A 5 7.17 -5.13 13.16
N VAL A 6 7.14 -5.98 12.13
CA VAL A 6 7.61 -5.65 10.80
C VAL A 6 6.40 -5.58 9.88
N LEU A 7 6.22 -4.44 9.22
CA LEU A 7 5.22 -4.31 8.15
C LEU A 7 5.87 -4.78 6.84
N VAL A 8 5.14 -5.55 6.05
CA VAL A 8 5.64 -6.16 4.81
C VAL A 8 4.69 -5.79 3.67
N SER A 9 5.24 -5.40 2.53
CA SER A 9 4.50 -5.06 1.32
C SER A 9 3.78 -6.29 0.77
N ASP A 10 2.49 -6.16 0.48
CA ASP A 10 1.69 -7.16 -0.22
C ASP A 10 2.07 -7.32 -1.70
N ILE A 11 2.82 -6.36 -2.24
CA ILE A 11 3.18 -6.30 -3.67
C ILE A 11 4.54 -6.96 -3.90
N SER A 12 5.56 -6.55 -3.15
CA SER A 12 6.94 -7.02 -3.34
C SER A 12 7.41 -7.98 -2.26
N GLY A 13 6.70 -8.09 -1.13
CA GLY A 13 7.16 -8.83 0.04
C GLY A 13 8.31 -8.15 0.80
N ALA A 14 8.66 -6.92 0.43
CA ALA A 14 9.71 -6.15 1.09
C ALA A 14 9.23 -5.55 2.42
N GLU A 15 10.13 -5.41 3.38
CA GLU A 15 9.85 -4.71 4.64
C GLU A 15 9.56 -3.22 4.36
N ILE A 16 8.44 -2.74 4.88
CA ILE A 16 8.04 -1.33 4.82
C ILE A 16 8.67 -0.63 6.02
N ALA A 17 9.54 0.33 5.74
CA ALA A 17 10.19 1.14 6.78
C ALA A 17 9.17 1.99 7.54
N GLU A 18 9.44 2.24 8.82
CA GLU A 18 8.56 3.04 9.68
C GLU A 18 8.37 4.46 9.12
N GLY A 19 7.12 4.90 9.01
CA GLY A 19 6.76 6.20 8.42
C GLY A 19 6.91 6.29 6.90
N LYS A 20 7.13 5.16 6.22
CA LYS A 20 7.20 5.04 4.75
C LYS A 20 6.08 4.14 4.22
N GLY A 21 5.94 4.11 2.90
CA GLY A 21 5.00 3.24 2.20
C GLY A 21 3.69 3.94 1.85
N ALA A 22 2.82 3.17 1.22
CA ALA A 22 1.50 3.60 0.81
C ALA A 22 0.48 2.48 1.00
N THR A 23 -0.73 2.87 1.39
CA THR A 23 -1.90 1.99 1.34
C THR A 23 -2.67 2.27 0.06
N VAL A 24 -2.95 1.22 -0.71
CA VAL A 24 -3.66 1.28 -1.97
C VAL A 24 -5.01 0.60 -1.81
N ARG A 25 -6.09 1.33 -2.11
CA ARG A 25 -7.46 0.79 -2.12
C ARG A 25 -7.96 0.67 -3.55
N ILE A 26 -8.20 -0.56 -3.99
CA ILE A 26 -8.72 -0.90 -5.31
C ILE A 26 -10.21 -1.22 -5.17
N THR A 27 -11.05 -0.37 -5.75
CA THR A 27 -12.49 -0.62 -5.88
C THR A 27 -12.76 -1.25 -7.25
N PHE A 28 -13.19 -2.50 -7.27
CA PHE A 28 -13.56 -3.16 -8.52
C PHE A 28 -14.97 -2.72 -8.94
N HIS A 29 -15.16 -2.46 -10.24
CA HIS A 29 -16.49 -2.23 -10.79
C HIS A 29 -17.36 -3.49 -10.75
N ASP A 30 -16.72 -4.67 -10.83
CA ASP A 30 -17.40 -5.94 -10.60
C ASP A 30 -17.74 -6.08 -9.10
N ALA A 31 -19.02 -5.97 -8.79
CA ALA A 31 -19.54 -6.04 -7.41
C ALA A 31 -19.18 -7.33 -6.68
N ARG A 32 -18.90 -8.44 -7.40
CA ARG A 32 -18.50 -9.71 -6.78
C ARG A 32 -17.09 -9.68 -6.22
N LYS A 33 -16.23 -8.82 -6.78
CA LYS A 33 -14.84 -8.64 -6.34
C LYS A 33 -14.71 -7.65 -5.19
N GLY A 34 -15.67 -6.72 -5.06
CA GLY A 34 -15.74 -5.77 -3.97
C GLY A 34 -14.56 -4.78 -3.95
N VAL A 35 -13.95 -4.63 -2.78
CA VAL A 35 -12.81 -3.72 -2.55
C VAL A 35 -11.64 -4.53 -2.01
N ARG A 36 -10.43 -4.22 -2.50
CA ARG A 36 -9.18 -4.77 -1.98
C ARG A 36 -8.28 -3.65 -1.47
N GLU A 37 -7.71 -3.85 -0.30
CA GLU A 37 -6.70 -2.96 0.29
C GLU A 37 -5.36 -3.70 0.32
N LEU A 38 -4.28 -2.97 0.06
CA LEU A 38 -2.92 -3.48 -0.05
C LEU A 38 -1.98 -2.46 0.57
N ASP A 39 -0.99 -2.93 1.32
CA ASP A 39 0.14 -2.11 1.74
C ASP A 39 1.33 -2.34 0.82
N GLY A 40 1.98 -1.26 0.42
CA GLY A 40 3.13 -1.27 -0.48
C GLY A 40 4.24 -0.37 0.01
N THR A 41 5.46 -0.63 -0.45
CA THR A 41 6.57 0.32 -0.28
C THR A 41 6.35 1.57 -1.13
N ASP A 42 7.11 2.64 -0.86
CA ASP A 42 7.10 3.84 -1.71
C ASP A 42 7.40 3.50 -3.18
N ALA A 43 8.36 2.59 -3.41
CA ALA A 43 8.72 2.12 -4.75
C ALA A 43 7.58 1.34 -5.44
N ASP A 44 6.88 0.48 -4.70
CA ASP A 44 5.70 -0.23 -5.23
C ASP A 44 4.62 0.76 -5.66
N ALA A 45 4.38 1.78 -4.83
CA ALA A 45 3.38 2.82 -5.10
C ALA A 45 3.76 3.70 -6.30
N GLU A 46 5.03 4.07 -6.44
CA GLU A 46 5.54 4.82 -7.59
C GLU A 46 5.41 4.03 -8.89
N GLN A 47 5.62 2.71 -8.83
CA GLN A 47 5.55 1.84 -10.01
C GLN A 47 4.12 1.57 -10.47
N MET A 48 3.13 1.62 -9.57
CA MET A 48 1.71 1.54 -9.91
C MET A 48 1.22 2.72 -10.78
N GLY A 49 1.97 3.83 -10.78
CA GLY A 49 1.62 5.04 -11.50
C GLY A 49 0.39 5.75 -10.93
N GLY A 50 -0.14 6.72 -11.68
CA GLY A 50 -1.29 7.52 -11.27
C GLY A 50 -1.01 9.02 -11.30
N ARG A 51 -1.90 9.79 -10.67
CA ARG A 51 -1.77 11.25 -10.57
C ARG A 51 -1.60 11.64 -9.12
N GLN A 52 -0.56 12.42 -8.82
CA GLN A 52 -0.40 13.03 -7.51
C GLN A 52 -1.59 13.93 -7.21
N VAL A 53 -2.26 13.66 -6.10
CA VAL A 53 -3.37 14.46 -5.57
C VAL A 53 -2.96 15.09 -4.26
N ALA A 54 -3.45 16.30 -3.99
CA ALA A 54 -3.23 16.93 -2.69
C ALA A 54 -3.89 16.08 -1.59
N ARG A 55 -3.21 15.95 -0.45
CA ARG A 55 -3.80 15.33 0.74
C ARG A 55 -5.01 16.19 1.16
N ARG A 56 -6.20 15.60 1.17
CA ARG A 56 -7.38 16.23 1.78
C ARG A 56 -7.34 15.86 3.26
N GLY A 57 -6.94 16.84 4.08
CA GLY A 57 -6.95 16.73 5.54
C GLY A 57 -8.37 16.73 6.08
#